data_AF-A0A956EH50-F1
#
_entry.id   AF-A0A956EH50-F1
#
_cell.length_a   1.000
_cell.length_b   1.000
_cell.length_c   1.000
_cell.angle_alpha   90.00
_cell.angle_beta   90.00
_cell.angle_gamma   90.00
#
_symmetry.space_group_name_H-M   'P 1'
#
loop_
_entity.id
_entity.type
_entity.pdbx_description
1 polymer ?
#
loop_
_entity_poly.entity_id
_entity_poly.type
_entity_poly.pdbx_seq_one_letter_code
_entity_poly.pdbx_strand_id
1 'polypeptide(L)'
;MTITTTTSSTSANPGVSGMALYVPAPRVSLDQWCGWTGAAPDKVRAVVGRSFRMCSPAENVYTMAAAAALRLIDAYDVDPRRIGMLALGTESSTDNAAGAVIVKGMLDRALQARGRPSIARSCEVPELKHACLGGIYALKGALRYAACDAGDRLA
;
A
#
# COMPACT_ATOMS: atom_id res chain seq x y z
N MET A 1 33.13 -35.38 5.45
CA MET A 1 32.91 -33.98 5.05
C MET A 1 31.62 -33.54 5.72
N THR A 2 31.73 -32.93 6.90
CA THR A 2 30.59 -32.63 7.77
C THR A 2 30.16 -31.20 7.48
N ILE A 3 28.97 -31.01 6.92
CA ILE A 3 28.39 -29.68 6.72
C ILE A 3 27.81 -29.26 8.07
N THR A 4 28.51 -28.36 8.76
CA THR A 4 28.02 -27.74 9.99
C THR A 4 27.08 -26.60 9.59
N THR A 5 25.77 -26.87 9.56
CA THR A 5 24.75 -25.83 9.47
C THR A 5 24.62 -25.15 10.83
N THR A 6 25.30 -24.02 11.00
CA THR A 6 25.02 -23.09 12.10
C THR A 6 23.98 -22.08 11.62
N THR A 7 22.69 -22.41 11.74
CA THR A 7 21.62 -21.42 11.64
C THR A 7 21.25 -20.96 13.04
N SER A 8 21.88 -19.89 13.52
CA SER A 8 21.32 -19.11 14.62
C SER A 8 20.15 -18.28 14.07
N SER A 9 18.99 -18.90 13.91
CA SER A 9 17.77 -18.15 13.65
C SER A 9 17.33 -17.49 14.96
N THR A 10 17.81 -16.28 15.23
CA THR A 10 17.05 -15.35 16.06
C THR A 10 15.67 -15.29 15.42
N SER A 11 14.62 -15.76 16.10
CA SER A 11 13.27 -15.70 15.54
C SER A 11 12.96 -14.23 15.27
N ALA A 12 13.01 -13.82 14.00
CA ALA A 12 12.57 -12.50 13.61
C ALA A 12 11.11 -12.41 14.07
N ASN A 13 10.80 -11.41 14.89
CA ASN A 13 9.43 -11.06 15.25
C ASN A 13 9.00 -9.95 14.28
N PRO A 14 8.51 -10.29 13.07
CA PRO A 14 8.10 -9.28 12.12
C PRO A 14 6.91 -8.47 12.65
N GLY A 15 6.88 -7.20 12.29
CA GLY A 15 5.85 -6.26 12.71
C GLY A 15 5.83 -5.02 11.81
N VAL A 16 4.92 -4.10 12.11
CA VAL A 16 4.80 -2.84 11.38
C VAL A 16 5.85 -1.85 11.88
N SER A 17 6.82 -1.51 11.03
CA SER A 17 7.89 -0.55 11.37
C SER A 17 7.56 0.90 10.95
N GLY A 18 6.58 1.08 10.06
CA GLY A 18 6.17 2.39 9.59
C GLY A 18 4.83 2.34 8.87
N MET A 19 4.15 3.48 8.78
CA MET A 19 2.87 3.61 8.09
C MET A 19 2.77 4.99 7.45
N ALA A 20 2.26 5.06 6.22
CA ALA A 20 1.94 6.30 5.54
C ALA A 20 0.56 6.20 4.88
N LEU A 21 -0.12 7.33 4.78
CA LEU A 21 -1.45 7.42 4.19
C LEU A 21 -1.44 8.43 3.04
N TYR A 22 -2.17 8.08 1.99
CA TYR A 22 -2.59 9.01 0.95
C TYR A 22 -4.12 9.00 0.86
N VAL A 23 -4.72 10.18 0.93
CA VAL A 23 -6.15 10.39 0.70
C VAL A 23 -6.33 11.48 -0.36
N PRO A 24 -7.29 11.33 -1.30
CA PRO A 24 -7.52 12.33 -2.33
C PRO A 24 -7.84 13.70 -1.75
N ALA A 25 -7.34 14.76 -2.39
CA ALA A 25 -7.62 16.13 -1.97
C ALA A 25 -9.11 16.52 -2.12
N PRO A 26 -9.83 16.18 -3.21
CA PRO A 26 -11.22 16.54 -3.37
C PRO A 26 -12.10 15.96 -2.25
N ARG A 27 -12.84 16.84 -1.58
CA ARG A 27 -13.71 16.51 -0.45
C ARG A 27 -15.10 17.04 -0.69
N VAL A 28 -16.09 16.17 -0.57
CA VAL A 28 -17.51 16.54 -0.70
C VAL A 28 -18.07 16.76 0.70
N SER A 29 -18.65 17.94 0.93
CA SER A 29 -19.42 18.21 2.14
C SER A 29 -20.77 17.49 2.06
N LEU A 30 -21.09 16.66 3.04
CA LEU A 30 -22.39 15.97 3.05
C LEU A 30 -23.55 16.95 3.29
N ASP A 31 -23.31 18.08 3.94
CA ASP A 31 -24.31 19.13 4.12
C ASP A 31 -24.72 19.77 2.78
N GLN A 32 -23.74 20.16 1.97
CA GLN A 32 -23.98 20.70 0.62
C GLN A 32 -24.58 19.64 -0.30
N TRP A 33 -24.11 18.38 -0.18
CA TRP A 33 -24.66 17.26 -0.94
C TRP A 33 -26.12 16.98 -0.57
N CYS A 34 -26.51 17.09 0.70
CA CYS A 34 -27.90 17.00 1.12
C CYS A 34 -28.74 18.15 0.54
N GLY A 35 -28.22 19.38 0.55
CA GLY A 35 -28.86 20.52 -0.10
C GLY A 35 -29.09 20.31 -1.60
N TRP A 36 -28.14 19.66 -2.29
CA TRP A 36 -28.25 19.35 -3.71
C TRP A 36 -29.20 18.19 -4.03
N THR A 37 -29.23 17.15 -3.19
CA THR A 37 -30.01 15.93 -3.43
C THR A 37 -31.41 15.93 -2.78
N GLY A 38 -31.68 16.86 -1.86
CA GLY A 38 -32.87 16.84 -1.02
C GLY A 38 -32.85 15.78 0.09
N ALA A 39 -31.70 15.14 0.34
CA ALA A 39 -31.55 14.17 1.42
C ALA A 39 -31.64 14.84 2.80
N ALA A 40 -32.21 14.14 3.79
CA ALA A 40 -32.35 14.65 5.16
C ALA A 40 -30.97 14.83 5.84
N PRO A 41 -30.52 16.08 6.13
CA PRO A 41 -29.17 16.33 6.64
C PRO A 41 -28.89 15.63 7.97
N ASP A 42 -29.86 15.63 8.88
CA ASP A 42 -29.71 15.02 10.21
C ASP A 42 -29.51 13.50 10.12
N LYS A 43 -30.26 12.83 9.23
CA LYS A 43 -30.12 11.38 9.00
C LYS A 43 -28.77 11.04 8.39
N VAL A 44 -28.35 11.78 7.37
CA VAL A 44 -27.07 11.54 6.68
C VAL A 44 -25.91 11.80 7.63
N ARG A 45 -25.97 12.88 8.43
CA ARG A 45 -24.96 13.18 9.44
C ARG A 45 -24.87 12.08 10.51
N ALA A 46 -26.01 11.55 10.95
CA ALA A 46 -26.06 10.53 11.99
C ALA A 46 -25.51 9.16 11.53
N VAL A 47 -25.71 8.79 10.27
CA VAL A 47 -25.36 7.45 9.75
C VAL A 47 -24.04 7.43 8.99
N VAL A 48 -23.77 8.44 8.16
CA VAL A 48 -22.61 8.47 7.25
C VAL A 48 -21.52 9.40 7.77
N GLY A 49 -21.90 10.54 8.35
CA GLY A 49 -20.98 11.53 8.91
C GLY A 49 -20.99 12.86 8.16
N ARG A 50 -19.81 13.50 8.05
CA ARG A 50 -19.74 14.92 7.62
C ARG A 50 -19.25 15.13 6.18
N SER A 51 -18.58 14.14 5.60
CA SER A 51 -17.97 14.25 4.28
C SER A 51 -17.42 12.93 3.80
N PHE A 52 -17.21 12.82 2.49
CA PHE A 52 -16.35 11.81 1.87
C PHE A 52 -15.35 12.48 0.93
N ARG A 53 -14.35 11.70 0.50
CA ARG A 53 -13.33 12.14 -0.48
C ARG A 53 -13.50 11.34 -1.76
N MET A 54 -13.22 11.99 -2.88
CA MET A 54 -13.28 11.38 -4.21
C MET A 54 -11.94 11.59 -4.89
N CYS A 55 -11.52 10.60 -5.68
CA CYS A 55 -10.38 10.77 -6.58
C CYS A 55 -10.64 11.92 -7.55
N SER A 56 -9.61 12.74 -7.80
CA SER A 56 -9.61 13.59 -8.99
C SER A 56 -9.50 12.73 -10.26
N PRO A 57 -9.79 13.27 -11.46
CA PRO A 57 -9.67 12.52 -12.71
C PRO A 57 -8.26 11.96 -12.99
N ALA A 58 -7.23 12.51 -12.35
CA ALA A 58 -5.85 12.05 -12.46
C ALA A 58 -5.48 10.98 -11.41
N GLU A 59 -6.40 10.62 -10.52
CA GLU A 59 -6.18 9.69 -9.42
C GLU A 59 -7.00 8.40 -9.60
N ASN A 60 -6.34 7.29 -9.33
CA ASN A 60 -6.94 5.96 -9.19
C ASN A 60 -6.23 5.18 -8.08
N VAL A 61 -6.68 3.94 -7.84
CA VAL A 61 -6.13 3.08 -6.79
C VAL A 61 -4.62 2.88 -6.89
N TYR A 62 -4.06 2.77 -8.10
CA TYR A 62 -2.62 2.56 -8.29
C TYR A 62 -1.81 3.82 -7.98
N THR A 63 -2.26 4.98 -8.44
CA THR A 63 -1.60 6.25 -8.15
C THR A 63 -1.62 6.57 -6.66
N MET A 64 -2.74 6.27 -5.98
CA MET A 64 -2.86 6.46 -4.53
C MET A 64 -1.95 5.49 -3.76
N ALA A 65 -1.91 4.23 -4.14
CA ALA A 65 -1.02 3.23 -3.54
C ALA A 65 0.45 3.60 -3.72
N ALA A 66 0.85 4.00 -4.94
CA ALA A 66 2.20 4.46 -5.22
C ALA A 66 2.55 5.74 -4.43
N ALA A 67 1.62 6.70 -4.32
CA ALA A 67 1.84 7.91 -3.54
C ALA A 67 2.00 7.63 -2.03
N ALA A 68 1.21 6.72 -1.47
CA ALA A 68 1.34 6.31 -0.07
C ALA A 68 2.66 5.57 0.19
N ALA A 69 3.02 4.62 -0.67
CA ALA A 69 4.27 3.88 -0.55
C ALA A 69 5.50 4.79 -0.70
N LEU A 70 5.49 5.72 -1.66
CA LEU A 70 6.56 6.70 -1.84
C LEU A 70 6.73 7.59 -0.60
N ARG A 71 5.61 8.07 -0.02
CA ARG A 71 5.63 8.82 1.24
C ARG A 71 6.24 8.02 2.38
N LEU A 72 5.96 6.72 2.46
CA LEU A 72 6.58 5.84 3.46
C LEU A 72 8.09 5.71 3.23
N ILE A 73 8.51 5.44 1.99
CA ILE A 73 9.92 5.29 1.66
C ILE A 73 10.69 6.59 1.97
N ASP A 74 10.12 7.75 1.69
CA ASP A 74 10.72 9.05 1.98
C ASP A 74 10.73 9.35 3.50
N ALA A 75 9.60 9.12 4.21
CA ALA A 75 9.47 9.46 5.63
C ALA A 75 10.33 8.61 6.56
N TYR A 76 10.63 7.37 6.16
CA TYR A 76 11.41 6.41 6.95
C TYR A 76 12.80 6.12 6.35
N ASP A 77 13.22 6.88 5.33
CA ASP A 77 14.48 6.69 4.60
C ASP A 77 14.75 5.23 4.21
N VAL A 78 13.72 4.56 3.69
CA VAL A 78 13.83 3.15 3.29
C VAL A 78 14.69 3.05 2.05
N ASP A 79 15.75 2.22 2.07
CA ASP A 79 16.51 1.85 0.86
C ASP A 79 15.62 1.00 -0.05
N PRO A 80 15.21 1.49 -1.24
CA PRO A 80 14.33 0.76 -2.15
C PRO A 80 14.88 -0.61 -2.58
N ARG A 81 16.21 -0.78 -2.57
CA ARG A 81 16.88 -2.05 -2.94
C ARG A 81 16.68 -3.15 -1.91
N ARG A 82 16.29 -2.78 -0.68
CA ARG A 82 15.99 -3.74 0.40
C ARG A 82 14.55 -4.23 0.37
N ILE A 83 13.66 -3.61 -0.41
CA ILE A 83 12.26 -4.03 -0.52
C ILE A 83 12.22 -5.33 -1.34
N GLY A 84 11.89 -6.42 -0.66
CA GLY A 84 11.82 -7.77 -1.21
C GLY A 84 10.38 -8.24 -1.49
N MET A 85 9.38 -7.58 -0.92
CA MET A 85 7.97 -7.76 -1.24
C MET A 85 7.25 -6.41 -1.27
N LEU A 86 6.30 -6.25 -2.19
CA LEU A 86 5.34 -5.16 -2.25
C LEU A 86 3.96 -5.78 -2.52
N ALA A 87 3.17 -5.96 -1.47
CA ALA A 87 1.85 -6.56 -1.57
C ALA A 87 0.75 -5.51 -1.73
N LEU A 88 -0.07 -5.62 -2.78
CA LEU A 88 -1.22 -4.74 -3.02
C LEU A 88 -2.52 -5.43 -2.58
N GLY A 89 -3.11 -4.98 -1.48
CA GLY A 89 -4.47 -5.36 -1.10
C GLY A 89 -5.49 -4.38 -1.69
N THR A 90 -6.40 -4.84 -2.56
CA THR A 90 -7.39 -3.96 -3.19
C THR A 90 -8.64 -4.71 -3.65
N GLU A 91 -9.80 -4.05 -3.62
CA GLU A 91 -11.03 -4.49 -4.31
C GLU A 91 -11.34 -3.65 -5.57
N SER A 92 -10.51 -2.65 -5.87
CA SER A 92 -10.78 -1.62 -6.88
C SER A 92 -9.77 -1.61 -8.04
N SER A 93 -9.00 -2.69 -8.22
CA SER A 93 -8.06 -2.83 -9.33
C SER A 93 -8.79 -2.79 -10.68
N THR A 94 -8.30 -2.00 -11.63
CA THR A 94 -8.81 -1.96 -13.00
C THR A 94 -8.16 -3.00 -13.92
N ASP A 95 -7.07 -3.61 -13.47
CA ASP A 95 -6.37 -4.72 -14.10
C ASP A 95 -6.31 -5.91 -13.13
N ASN A 96 -6.61 -7.12 -13.60
CA ASN A 96 -6.66 -8.32 -12.76
C ASN A 96 -5.35 -9.11 -12.72
N ALA A 97 -4.36 -8.72 -13.51
CA ALA A 97 -3.07 -9.42 -13.63
C ALA A 97 -1.88 -8.57 -13.15
N ALA A 98 -1.96 -7.24 -13.30
CA ALA A 98 -0.80 -6.37 -13.25
C ALA A 98 -0.88 -5.22 -12.23
N GLY A 99 -1.91 -5.11 -11.40
CA GLY A 99 -2.08 -3.92 -10.54
C GLY A 99 -0.89 -3.66 -9.59
N ALA A 100 -0.42 -4.68 -8.87
CA ALA A 100 0.79 -4.55 -8.03
C ALA A 100 2.07 -4.23 -8.85
N VAL A 101 2.19 -4.78 -10.06
CA VAL A 101 3.29 -4.50 -11.00
C VAL A 101 3.26 -3.05 -11.48
N ILE A 102 2.06 -2.52 -11.78
CA ILE A 102 1.85 -1.13 -12.17
C ILE A 102 2.27 -0.20 -11.02
N VAL A 103 1.89 -0.50 -9.78
CA VAL A 103 2.30 0.27 -8.59
C VAL A 103 3.82 0.28 -8.44
N LYS A 104 4.48 -0.88 -8.52
CA LYS A 104 5.95 -0.96 -8.50
C LYS A 104 6.58 -0.11 -9.61
N GLY A 105 6.05 -0.18 -10.84
CA GLY A 105 6.55 0.61 -11.96
C GLY A 105 6.39 2.12 -11.76
N MET A 106 5.28 2.57 -11.16
CA MET A 106 5.08 3.97 -10.78
C MET A 106 6.09 4.43 -9.72
N LEU A 107 6.35 3.59 -8.71
CA LEU A 107 7.35 3.86 -7.67
C LEU A 107 8.76 3.94 -8.25
N ASP A 108 9.15 3.00 -9.11
CA ASP A 108 10.47 2.99 -9.74
C ASP A 108 10.72 4.30 -10.52
N ARG A 109 9.74 4.75 -11.32
CA ARG A 109 9.82 6.05 -12.03
C ARG A 109 9.93 7.23 -11.06
N ALA A 110 9.14 7.23 -9.99
CA ALA A 110 9.14 8.31 -9.00
C ALA A 110 10.44 8.38 -8.20
N LEU A 111 11.07 7.23 -7.90
CA LEU A 111 12.37 7.13 -7.25
C LEU A 111 13.49 7.60 -8.18
N GLN A 112 13.48 7.13 -9.44
CA GLN A 112 14.45 7.55 -10.47
C GLN A 112 14.42 9.07 -10.69
N ALA A 113 13.22 9.67 -10.77
CA ALA A 113 13.06 11.12 -10.90
C ALA A 113 13.63 11.91 -9.71
N ARG A 114 13.82 11.26 -8.55
CA ARG A 114 14.46 11.83 -7.36
C ARG A 114 15.95 11.45 -7.23
N GLY A 115 16.54 10.80 -8.24
CA GLY A 115 17.92 10.32 -8.17
C GLY A 115 18.13 9.15 -7.21
N ARG A 116 17.07 8.44 -6.82
CA ARG A 116 17.11 7.26 -5.93
C ARG A 116 17.11 5.96 -6.75
N PRO A 117 17.70 4.88 -6.23
CA PRO A 117 17.65 3.58 -6.90
C PRO A 117 16.21 3.07 -6.98
N SER A 118 15.94 2.26 -8.02
CA SER A 118 14.67 1.55 -8.15
C SER A 118 14.53 0.42 -7.14
N ILE A 119 13.29 -0.03 -6.93
CA ILE A 119 12.97 -1.21 -6.12
C ILE A 119 13.62 -2.44 -6.75
N ALA A 120 14.15 -3.33 -5.90
CA ALA A 120 14.84 -4.55 -6.32
C ALA A 120 14.05 -5.33 -7.39
N ARG A 121 14.76 -5.83 -8.41
CA ARG A 121 14.15 -6.63 -9.49
C ARG A 121 13.54 -7.93 -8.97
N SER A 122 14.11 -8.50 -7.91
CA SER A 122 13.63 -9.70 -7.22
C SER A 122 12.47 -9.44 -6.25
N CYS A 123 11.94 -8.20 -6.18
CA CYS A 123 10.82 -7.88 -5.33
C CYS A 123 9.57 -8.64 -5.79
N GLU A 124 8.97 -9.40 -4.88
CA GLU A 124 7.67 -10.03 -5.09
C GLU A 124 6.58 -8.97 -5.10
N VAL A 125 5.59 -9.11 -6.00
CA VAL A 125 4.53 -8.11 -6.19
C VAL A 125 3.14 -8.76 -6.22
N PRO A 126 2.70 -9.42 -5.13
CA PRO A 126 1.39 -10.06 -5.10
C PRO A 126 0.26 -9.03 -5.00
N GLU A 127 -0.85 -9.31 -5.67
CA GLU A 127 -2.13 -8.59 -5.51
C GLU A 127 -3.16 -9.50 -4.83
N LEU A 128 -3.81 -8.99 -3.78
CA LEU A 128 -4.80 -9.72 -3.00
C LEU A 128 -6.15 -9.00 -3.04
N LYS A 129 -7.18 -9.72 -3.50
CA LYS A 129 -8.56 -9.23 -3.57
C LYS A 129 -9.45 -10.03 -2.63
N HIS A 130 -9.96 -9.37 -1.59
CA HIS A 130 -11.00 -9.95 -0.72
C HIS A 130 -11.80 -8.85 -0.04
N ALA A 131 -12.56 -8.10 -0.83
CA ALA A 131 -13.23 -6.88 -0.37
C ALA A 131 -12.29 -5.99 0.49
N CYS A 132 -12.83 -5.36 1.54
CA CYS A 132 -12.07 -4.59 2.53
C CYS A 132 -11.01 -5.40 3.31
N LEU A 133 -11.04 -6.73 3.28
CA LEU A 133 -10.03 -7.58 3.96
C LEU A 133 -8.77 -7.81 3.12
N GLY A 134 -8.76 -7.43 1.84
CA GLY A 134 -7.59 -7.60 0.96
C GLY A 134 -6.31 -7.01 1.56
N GLY A 135 -6.41 -5.83 2.18
CA GLY A 135 -5.28 -5.19 2.88
C GLY A 135 -4.75 -5.99 4.07
N ILE A 136 -5.64 -6.63 4.85
CA ILE A 136 -5.24 -7.49 5.98
C ILE A 136 -4.55 -8.76 5.47
N TYR A 137 -5.01 -9.34 4.38
CA TYR A 137 -4.34 -10.50 3.79
C TYR A 137 -2.99 -10.14 3.18
N ALA A 138 -2.86 -8.96 2.56
CA ALA A 138 -1.58 -8.44 2.11
C ALA A 138 -0.60 -8.28 3.29
N LEU A 139 -1.05 -7.66 4.39
CA LEU A 139 -0.25 -7.52 5.61
C LEU A 139 0.16 -8.88 6.20
N LYS A 140 -0.77 -9.85 6.28
CA LYS A 140 -0.45 -11.22 6.74
C LYS A 140 0.55 -11.91 5.81
N GLY A 141 0.46 -11.69 4.51
CA GLY A 141 1.43 -12.18 3.52
C GLY A 141 2.81 -11.59 3.75
N ALA A 142 2.90 -10.27 3.91
CA ALA A 142 4.14 -9.55 4.21
C ALA A 142 4.78 -10.01 5.53
N LEU A 143 4.00 -10.24 6.59
CA LEU A 143 4.50 -10.77 7.86
C LEU A 143 5.07 -12.20 7.72
N ARG A 144 4.44 -13.05 6.90
CA ARG A 144 4.95 -14.39 6.62
C ARG A 144 6.24 -14.34 5.82
N TYR A 145 6.28 -13.53 4.77
CA TYR A 145 7.49 -13.30 4.00
C TYR A 145 8.64 -12.82 4.90
N ALA A 146 8.39 -11.84 5.76
CA ALA A 146 9.38 -11.32 6.70
C ALA A 146 9.88 -12.38 7.70
N ALA A 147 9.00 -13.29 8.15
CA ALA A 147 9.38 -14.37 9.06
C ALA A 147 10.16 -15.51 8.37
N CYS A 148 9.88 -15.80 7.11
CA CYS A 148 10.28 -17.05 6.47
C CYS A 148 11.27 -16.88 5.30
N ASP A 149 11.13 -15.82 4.50
CA ASP A 149 11.74 -15.72 3.16
C ASP A 149 12.61 -14.46 2.96
N ALA A 150 12.43 -13.45 3.81
CA ALA A 150 13.04 -12.14 3.62
C ALA A 150 14.55 -12.13 3.80
N GLY A 151 15.09 -12.94 4.72
CA GLY A 151 16.46 -12.77 5.20
C GLY A 151 16.61 -11.42 5.88
N ASP A 152 17.38 -10.50 5.29
CA ASP A 152 17.60 -9.12 5.75
C ASP A 152 16.75 -8.07 4.99
N ARG A 153 15.87 -8.52 4.08
CA ARG A 153 15.00 -7.69 3.24
C ARG A 153 13.74 -7.23 3.97
N LEU A 154 13.06 -6.25 3.38
CA LEU A 154 11.83 -5.62 3.86
C LEU A 154 10.62 -6.06 3.02
N ALA A 155 9.43 -5.92 3.58
CA ALA A 155 8.13 -6.15 2.94
C ALA A 155 7.18 -4.98 3.18
#